data_AF-A0A354QUI0-F1
#
_entry.id   AF-A0A354QUI0-F1
#
_cell.length_a   1.000
_cell.length_b   1.000
_cell.length_c   1.000
_cell.angle_alpha   90.00
_cell.angle_beta   90.00
_cell.angle_gamma   90.00
#
_symmetry.space_group_name_H-M   'P 1'
#
loop_
_entity.id
_entity.type
_entity.pdbx_description
1 polymer ?
#
loop_
_entity_poly.entity_id
_entity_poly.type
_entity_poly.pdbx_seq_one_letter_code
_entity_poly.pdbx_strand_id
1 'polypeptide(L)'
;MSLDKNNKRALVAAIVASGTDDLNVMFLAFSMSSIISELGVTGAQGGWIATITNLGMLVGGLLFGILADRYHKFKVFKWTIVIFSLATGLIYFTQNIYYLYLMRFIAGIGVGGEYGVAIAIMAGIVPIGKMGRISS
;
A
#
# COMPACT_ATOMS: atom_id res chain seq x y z
N MET A 1 -5.84 -29.07 -8.71
CA MET A 1 -5.36 -27.93 -9.52
C MET A 1 -4.00 -27.52 -8.95
N SER A 2 -2.90 -27.98 -9.54
CA SER A 2 -1.56 -27.62 -9.07
C SER A 2 -1.29 -26.18 -9.47
N LEU A 3 -1.12 -25.31 -8.48
CA LEU A 3 -0.68 -23.94 -8.69
C LEU A 3 0.71 -23.94 -9.32
N ASP A 4 0.84 -23.24 -10.45
CA ASP A 4 2.15 -23.01 -11.05
C ASP A 4 3.10 -22.32 -10.04
N LYS A 5 4.39 -22.67 -10.09
CA LYS A 5 5.39 -22.25 -9.10
C LYS A 5 5.46 -20.71 -8.96
N ASN A 6 5.21 -20.00 -10.06
CA ASN A 6 5.19 -18.53 -10.09
C ASN A 6 3.96 -17.94 -9.41
N ASN A 7 2.78 -18.54 -9.56
CA ASN A 7 1.54 -18.08 -8.91
C ASN A 7 1.64 -18.24 -7.40
N LYS A 8 2.24 -19.33 -6.92
CA LYS A 8 2.48 -19.55 -5.49
C LYS A 8 3.46 -18.52 -4.91
N ARG A 9 4.52 -18.17 -5.65
CA ARG A 9 5.47 -17.12 -5.24
C ARG A 9 4.83 -15.74 -5.19
N ALA A 10 4.00 -15.41 -6.18
CA ALA A 10 3.32 -14.13 -6.22
C ALA A 10 2.25 -13.98 -5.12
N LEU A 11 1.54 -15.07 -4.79
CA LEU A 11 0.63 -15.09 -3.65
C LEU A 11 1.36 -14.82 -2.33
N VAL A 12 2.50 -15.49 -2.10
CA VAL A 12 3.32 -15.27 -0.89
C VAL A 12 3.87 -13.85 -0.87
N ALA A 13 4.36 -13.34 -2.00
CA ALA A 13 4.84 -11.97 -2.10
C ALA A 13 3.74 -10.94 -1.78
N ALA A 14 2.49 -11.18 -2.23
CA ALA A 14 1.36 -10.33 -1.90
C ALA A 14 1.04 -10.31 -0.41
N ILE A 15 0.99 -11.47 0.24
CA ILE A 15 0.72 -11.55 1.68
C ILE A 15 1.82 -10.84 2.49
N VAL A 16 3.09 -11.05 2.13
CA VAL A 16 4.23 -10.44 2.83
C VAL A 16 4.27 -8.93 2.61
N ALA A 17 4.03 -8.47 1.38
CA ALA A 17 4.00 -7.05 1.05
C ALA A 17 2.88 -6.35 1.83
N SER A 18 1.67 -6.89 1.81
CA SER A 18 0.54 -6.28 2.49
C SER A 18 0.74 -6.21 4.01
N GLY A 19 1.33 -7.25 4.61
CA GLY A 19 1.71 -7.21 6.03
C GLY A 19 2.82 -6.20 6.33
N THR A 20 3.76 -5.97 5.41
CA THR A 20 4.81 -4.97 5.56
C THR A 20 4.22 -3.55 5.50
N ASP A 21 3.24 -3.34 4.63
CA ASP A 21 2.54 -2.07 4.49
C ASP A 21 1.73 -1.74 5.76
N ASP A 22 1.04 -2.72 6.34
CA ASP A 22 0.33 -2.58 7.61
C ASP A 22 1.28 -2.14 8.75
N LEU A 23 2.47 -2.75 8.82
CA LEU A 23 3.50 -2.37 9.79
C LEU A 23 3.95 -0.92 9.57
N ASN A 24 4.10 -0.47 8.33
CA ASN A 24 4.48 0.92 8.04
C ASN A 24 3.42 1.92 8.51
N VAL A 25 2.12 1.59 8.37
CA VAL A 25 1.03 2.43 8.90
C VAL A 25 1.07 2.48 10.43
N MET A 26 1.33 1.35 11.10
CA MET A 26 1.51 1.33 12.55
C MET A 26 2.72 2.17 12.99
N PHE A 27 3.85 2.08 12.29
CA PHE A 27 5.02 2.92 12.58
C PHE A 27 4.75 4.41 12.38
N LEU A 28 3.93 4.80 11.40
CA LEU A 28 3.47 6.19 11.28
C LEU A 28 2.70 6.63 12.52
N ALA A 29 1.82 5.79 13.07
CA ALA A 29 1.07 6.13 14.26
C ALA A 29 2.00 6.33 15.48
N PHE A 30 3.00 5.46 15.65
CA PHE A 30 3.98 5.60 16.73
C PHE A 30 4.90 6.81 16.56
N SER A 31 5.28 7.15 15.33
CA SER A 31 6.17 8.28 15.04
C SER A 31 5.45 9.63 14.98
N MET A 32 4.11 9.67 15.00
CA MET A 32 3.31 10.89 14.86
C MET A 32 3.72 11.98 15.85
N SER A 33 3.92 11.65 17.12
CA SER A 33 4.33 12.62 18.13
C SER A 33 5.71 13.22 17.83
N SER A 34 6.65 12.41 17.31
CA SER A 34 7.98 12.87 16.93
C SER A 34 7.92 13.80 15.72
N ILE A 35 7.13 13.44 14.70
CA ILE A 35 6.92 14.25 13.50
C ILE A 35 6.35 15.62 13.87
N ILE A 36 5.36 15.65 14.77
CA ILE A 36 4.73 16.89 15.25
C ILE A 36 5.76 17.80 15.91
N SER A 37 6.59 17.26 16.81
CA SER A 37 7.61 18.04 17.52
C SER A 37 8.75 18.51 16.62
N GLU A 38 9.18 17.68 15.68
CA GLU A 38 10.35 17.94 14.84
C GLU A 38 10.05 18.93 13.72
N LEU A 39 8.84 18.85 13.14
CA LEU A 39 8.37 19.81 12.13
C LEU A 39 7.68 21.04 12.73
N GLY A 40 7.45 21.08 14.05
CA GLY A 40 6.79 22.19 14.73
C GLY A 40 5.34 22.40 14.28
N VAL A 41 4.64 21.32 13.91
CA VAL A 41 3.28 21.38 13.33
C VAL A 41 2.22 21.15 14.40
N THR A 42 0.97 21.52 14.10
CA THR A 42 -0.15 21.29 15.02
C THR A 42 -0.58 19.82 15.02
N GLY A 43 -1.25 19.37 16.08
CA GLY A 43 -1.84 18.03 16.13
C GLY A 43 -2.86 17.77 15.00
N ALA A 44 -3.62 18.80 14.61
CA ALA A 44 -4.53 18.72 13.47
C ALA A 44 -3.78 18.45 12.16
N GLN A 45 -2.66 19.13 11.93
CA GLN A 45 -1.78 18.89 10.79
C GLN A 45 -1.17 17.47 10.83
N GLY A 46 -0.75 16.99 12.00
CA GLY A 46 -0.33 15.59 12.16
C GLY A 46 -1.43 14.60 11.75
N GLY A 47 -2.67 14.83 12.18
CA GLY A 47 -3.83 14.01 11.79
C GLY A 47 -4.07 13.95 10.28
N TRP A 48 -3.86 15.05 9.57
CA TRP A 48 -3.99 15.11 8.11
C TRP A 48 -3.02 14.18 7.37
N ILE A 49 -1.88 13.82 7.95
CA ILE A 49 -0.93 12.87 7.34
C ILE A 49 -1.63 11.52 7.11
N ALA A 50 -2.33 11.00 8.12
CA ALA A 50 -3.06 9.75 8.02
C ALA A 50 -4.23 9.86 7.04
N THR A 51 -4.98 10.97 7.09
CA THR A 51 -6.11 11.21 6.16
C THR A 51 -5.66 11.24 4.70
N ILE A 52 -4.56 11.94 4.39
CA ILE A 52 -4.02 12.04 3.04
C ILE A 52 -3.47 10.69 2.57
N THR A 53 -2.85 9.92 3.46
CA THR A 53 -2.42 8.54 3.15
C THR A 53 -3.61 7.67 2.76
N ASN A 54 -4.69 7.71 3.54
CA ASN A 54 -5.92 6.95 3.26
C ASN A 54 -6.61 7.41 1.96
N LEU A 55 -6.61 8.71 1.67
CA LEU A 55 -7.09 9.22 0.39
C LEU A 55 -6.26 8.69 -0.79
N GLY A 56 -4.94 8.66 -0.63
CA GLY A 56 -4.04 8.03 -1.59
C GLY A 56 -4.38 6.55 -1.81
N MET A 57 -4.62 5.81 -0.72
CA MET A 57 -5.02 4.40 -0.79
C MET A 57 -6.32 4.19 -1.56
N LEU A 58 -7.33 5.03 -1.31
CA LEU A 58 -8.59 4.99 -2.05
C LEU A 58 -8.35 5.22 -3.55
N VAL A 59 -7.57 6.23 -3.91
CA VAL A 59 -7.24 6.53 -5.32
C VAL A 59 -6.45 5.39 -5.95
N GLY A 60 -5.44 4.88 -5.26
CA GLY A 60 -4.61 3.77 -5.72
C GLY A 60 -5.39 2.49 -5.96
N GLY A 61 -6.26 2.11 -5.02
CA GLY A 61 -7.09 0.91 -5.13
C GLY A 61 -8.01 0.95 -6.34
N LEU A 62 -8.64 2.10 -6.60
CA LEU A 62 -9.46 2.30 -7.80
C LEU A 62 -8.63 2.24 -9.09
N LEU A 63 -7.53 3.00 -9.15
CA LEU A 63 -6.70 3.08 -10.36
C LEU A 63 -6.07 1.74 -10.70
N PHE A 64 -5.38 1.11 -9.76
CA PHE A 64 -4.66 -0.14 -9.99
C PHE A 64 -5.58 -1.35 -10.01
N GLY A 65 -6.76 -1.30 -9.38
CA GLY A 65 -7.80 -2.30 -9.55
C GLY A 65 -8.25 -2.39 -11.01
N ILE A 66 -8.64 -1.26 -11.61
CA ILE A 66 -9.00 -1.18 -13.04
C ILE A 66 -7.82 -1.60 -13.93
N LEU A 67 -6.60 -1.18 -13.57
CA LEU A 67 -5.39 -1.52 -14.32
C LEU A 67 -5.09 -3.03 -14.26
N ALA A 68 -5.31 -3.69 -13.12
CA ALA A 68 -5.11 -5.13 -12.97
C ALA A 68 -6.17 -5.96 -13.71
N ASP A 69 -7.36 -5.42 -13.93
CA ASP A 69 -8.37 -6.08 -14.77
C ASP A 69 -8.04 -5.98 -16.26
N ARG A 70 -7.41 -4.87 -16.68
CA ARG A 70 -7.05 -4.64 -18.09
C ARG A 70 -5.68 -5.21 -18.49
N TYR A 71 -4.73 -5.27 -17.56
CA TYR A 71 -3.34 -5.68 -17.81
C TYR A 71 -2.97 -6.93 -17.00
N HIS A 72 -1.76 -7.46 -17.22
CA HIS A 72 -1.26 -8.57 -16.41
C HIS A 72 -1.11 -8.17 -14.93
N LYS A 73 -1.98 -8.71 -14.07
CA LYS A 73 -2.06 -8.48 -12.61
C LYS A 73 -0.69 -8.46 -11.92
N PHE A 74 0.18 -9.43 -12.22
CA PHE A 74 1.53 -9.50 -11.63
C PHE A 74 2.46 -8.35 -12.03
N LYS A 75 2.30 -7.78 -13.23
CA LYS A 75 3.08 -6.62 -13.67
C LYS A 75 2.60 -5.37 -12.94
N VAL A 76 1.28 -5.20 -12.81
CA VAL A 76 0.66 -4.10 -12.07
C VAL A 76 1.07 -4.12 -10.60
N PHE A 77 1.03 -5.30 -9.97
CA PHE A 77 1.46 -5.52 -8.58
C PHE A 77 2.92 -5.12 -8.32
N LYS A 78 3.83 -5.33 -9.28
CA LYS A 78 5.22 -4.88 -9.13
C LYS A 78 5.33 -3.35 -9.15
N TRP A 79 4.53 -2.67 -9.97
CA TRP A 79 4.54 -1.21 -10.04
C TRP A 79 4.04 -0.57 -8.75
N THR A 80 3.01 -1.14 -8.11
CA THR A 80 2.49 -0.63 -6.83
C THR A 80 3.56 -0.69 -5.75
N ILE A 81 4.28 -1.81 -5.63
CA ILE A 81 5.41 -1.97 -4.69
C ILE A 81 6.51 -0.96 -4.96
N VAL A 82 6.89 -0.75 -6.23
CA VAL A 82 7.95 0.21 -6.58
C VAL A 82 7.54 1.64 -6.21
N ILE A 83 6.31 2.04 -6.50
CA ILE A 83 5.78 3.37 -6.16
C ILE A 83 5.79 3.57 -4.65
N PHE A 84 5.27 2.60 -3.90
CA PHE A 84 5.25 2.65 -2.44
C PHE A 84 6.66 2.73 -1.84
N SER A 85 7.57 1.86 -2.29
CA SER A 85 8.94 1.79 -1.76
C SER A 85 9.73 3.06 -2.04
N LEU A 86 9.63 3.60 -3.26
CA LEU A 86 10.29 4.85 -3.63
C LEU A 86 9.73 6.03 -2.84
N ALA A 87 8.40 6.16 -2.74
CA ALA A 87 7.77 7.23 -1.99
C ALA A 87 8.15 7.16 -0.50
N THR A 88 8.12 5.97 0.09
CA THR A 88 8.50 5.75 1.49
C THR A 88 9.99 6.05 1.73
N GLY A 89 10.87 5.67 0.81
CA GLY A 89 12.29 6.07 0.87
C GLY A 89 12.48 7.58 0.75
N LEU A 90 11.71 8.24 -0.10
CA LEU A 90 11.77 9.69 -0.30
C LEU A 90 11.26 10.49 0.91
N ILE A 91 10.39 9.92 1.74
CA ILE A 91 9.96 10.54 3.01
C ILE A 91 11.16 10.89 3.90
N TYR A 92 12.28 10.15 3.81
CA TYR A 92 13.50 10.47 4.56
C TYR A 92 14.02 11.90 4.29
N PHE A 93 13.83 12.43 3.07
CA PHE A 93 14.28 13.77 2.68
C PHE A 93 13.26 14.87 3.00
N THR A 94 12.24 14.56 3.80
CA THR A 94 11.21 15.52 4.18
C THR A 94 11.79 16.65 5.02
N GLN A 95 11.61 17.88 4.56
CA GLN A 95 11.99 19.10 5.30
C GLN A 95 10.79 19.94 5.73
N ASN A 96 9.60 19.64 5.21
CA ASN A 96 8.36 20.32 5.57
C ASN A 96 7.17 19.37 5.46
N ILE A 97 6.05 19.76 6.07
CA ILE A 97 4.86 18.92 6.12
C ILE A 97 4.18 18.71 4.75
N TYR A 98 4.28 19.67 3.84
CA TYR A 98 3.66 19.55 2.51
C TYR A 98 4.33 18.49 1.65
N TYR A 99 5.66 18.39 1.73
CA TYR A 99 6.41 17.31 1.10
C TYR A 99 6.04 15.96 1.72
N LEU A 100 5.91 15.90 3.06
CA LEU A 100 5.45 14.70 3.75
C LEU A 100 4.07 14.26 3.27
N TYR A 101 3.12 15.18 3.17
CA TYR A 101 1.77 14.92 2.66
C TYR A 101 1.80 14.38 1.23
N LEU A 102 2.58 14.99 0.34
CA LEU A 102 2.69 14.55 -1.04
C LEU A 102 3.27 13.13 -1.13
N MET A 103 4.38 12.87 -0.43
CA MET A 103 4.99 11.54 -0.43
C MET A 103 4.07 10.50 0.22
N ARG A 104 3.33 10.86 1.27
CA ARG A 104 2.34 9.99 1.92
C ARG A 104 1.15 9.70 1.03
N PHE A 105 0.70 10.66 0.24
CA PHE A 105 -0.33 10.44 -0.77
C PHE A 105 0.14 9.46 -1.85
N ILE A 106 1.36 9.64 -2.38
CA ILE A 106 1.94 8.75 -3.40
C ILE A 106 2.19 7.35 -2.82
N ALA A 107 2.71 7.26 -1.60
CA ALA A 107 2.87 6.01 -0.88
C ALA A 107 1.50 5.32 -0.71
N GLY A 108 0.49 6.06 -0.28
CA GLY A 108 -0.89 5.59 -0.17
C GLY A 108 -1.41 5.03 -1.49
N ILE A 109 -1.17 5.71 -2.62
CA ILE A 109 -1.52 5.21 -3.96
C ILE A 109 -0.89 3.83 -4.25
N GLY A 110 0.38 3.65 -3.89
CA GLY A 110 1.06 2.36 -4.03
C GLY A 110 0.39 1.27 -3.18
N VAL A 111 0.24 1.53 -1.89
CA VAL A 111 -0.35 0.60 -0.91
C VAL A 111 -1.79 0.23 -1.28
N GLY A 112 -2.65 1.21 -1.55
CA GLY A 112 -4.04 0.96 -1.92
C GLY A 112 -4.17 0.15 -3.22
N GLY A 113 -3.29 0.42 -4.18
CA GLY A 113 -3.19 -0.36 -5.40
C GLY A 113 -2.77 -1.79 -5.13
N GLU A 114 -1.79 -1.99 -4.25
CA GLU A 114 -1.35 -3.31 -3.84
C GLU A 114 -2.51 -4.16 -3.31
N TYR A 115 -3.28 -3.66 -2.34
CA TYR A 115 -4.42 -4.40 -1.78
C TYR A 115 -5.44 -4.78 -2.85
N GLY A 116 -5.79 -3.86 -3.76
CA GLY A 116 -6.72 -4.12 -4.85
C GLY A 116 -6.23 -5.23 -5.78
N VAL A 117 -4.96 -5.17 -6.19
CA VAL A 117 -4.37 -6.17 -7.10
C VAL A 117 -4.13 -7.50 -6.39
N ALA A 118 -3.75 -7.49 -5.11
CA ALA A 118 -3.57 -8.69 -4.30
C ALA A 118 -4.87 -9.51 -4.20
N ILE A 119 -6.00 -8.83 -3.94
CA ILE A 119 -7.33 -9.47 -3.95
C ILE A 119 -7.64 -10.07 -5.33
N ALA A 120 -7.36 -9.34 -6.41
CA ALA A 120 -7.60 -9.80 -7.78
C ALA A 120 -6.72 -11.02 -8.17
N ILE A 121 -5.49 -11.09 -7.65
CA ILE A 121 -4.59 -12.24 -7.81
C ILE A 121 -5.11 -13.43 -6.98
N MET A 122 -5.47 -13.21 -5.73
CA MET A 122 -6.03 -14.23 -4.84
C MET A 122 -7.30 -14.84 -5.43
N ALA A 123 -8.22 -14.03 -5.93
CA ALA A 123 -9.46 -14.50 -6.54
C ALA A 123 -9.23 -15.37 -7.79
N GLY A 124 -8.13 -15.15 -8.52
CA GLY A 124 -7.75 -15.97 -9.67
C GLY A 124 -7.04 -17.28 -9.32
N ILE A 125 -6.55 -17.40 -8.08
CA ILE A 125 -5.72 -18.53 -7.61
C ILE A 125 -6.50 -19.45 -6.67
N VAL A 126 -7.35 -18.87 -5.81
CA VAL A 126 -8.04 -19.57 -4.74
C VAL A 126 -9.36 -20.16 -5.25
N PRO A 127 -9.64 -21.46 -5.01
CA PRO A 127 -10.92 -22.07 -5.38
C PRO A 127 -12.11 -21.35 -4.75
N ILE A 128 -13.20 -21.25 -5.52
CA ILE A 128 -14.47 -20.65 -5.09
C ILE A 128 -14.91 -21.32 -3.77
N GLY A 129 -15.12 -20.52 -2.71
CA GLY A 129 -15.51 -21.00 -1.37
C GLY A 129 -14.38 -21.17 -0.34
N LYS A 130 -13.09 -21.08 -0.74
CA LYS A 130 -11.95 -21.07 0.21
C LYS A 130 -11.33 -19.69 0.45
N MET A 131 -11.81 -18.66 -0.25
CA MET A 131 -11.32 -17.27 -0.15
C MET A 131 -11.37 -16.75 1.29
N GLY A 132 -12.47 -17.00 2.01
CA GLY A 132 -12.67 -16.55 3.39
C GLY A 132 -11.71 -17.16 4.43
N ARG A 133 -10.91 -18.18 4.08
CA ARG A 133 -9.85 -18.72 4.97
C ARG A 133 -8.48 -18.10 4.73
N ILE A 134 -8.32 -17.34 3.64
CA ILE A 134 -7.04 -16.75 3.21
C ILE A 134 -7.08 -15.23 3.36
N SER A 135 -8.27 -14.62 3.33
CA SER A 135 -8.48 -13.18 3.56
C SER A 135 -8.81 -12.80 5.01
N SER A 136 -8.67 -13.74 5.97
CA SER A 136 -8.86 -13.53 7.42
C SER A 136 -7.54 -13.70 8.13
#